data_AF-A0AAW6A2Q9-F1
#
_entry.id   AF-A0AAW6A2Q9-F1
#
_cell.length_a   1.000
_cell.length_b   1.000
_cell.length_c   1.000
_cell.angle_alpha   90.00
_cell.angle_beta   90.00
_cell.angle_gamma   90.00
#
_symmetry.space_group_name_H-M   'P 1'
#
loop_
_entity.id
_entity.type
_entity.pdbx_description
1 polymer ?
#
loop_
_entity_poly.entity_id
_entity_poly.type
_entity_poly.pdbx_seq_one_letter_code
_entity_poly.pdbx_strand_id
1 'polypeptide(L)'
;MKASEQQALIPQEATPDTLIDLIGKTQQVTKSAAVVLKACRTVMDTHTKKEHIDKWGGIHAITEAVYDCADLAQRILDAGLAMENMCAKPATSRQMILIDDLRRSLDMEETGMTGRVDPDTGEID
;
A
#
# COMPACT_ATOMS: atom_id res chain seq x y z
N MET A 1 -7.67 28.52 -27.58
CA MET A 1 -8.51 27.80 -28.56
C MET A 1 -9.26 26.70 -27.81
N LYS A 2 -10.59 26.63 -27.89
CA LYS A 2 -11.34 25.47 -27.37
C LYS A 2 -11.11 24.29 -28.32
N ALA A 3 -10.80 23.11 -27.78
CA ALA A 3 -10.65 21.88 -28.55
C ALA A 3 -11.97 21.59 -29.31
N SER A 4 -11.88 21.12 -30.55
CA SER A 4 -13.08 20.78 -31.34
C SER A 4 -13.84 19.60 -30.70
N GLU A 5 -15.14 19.48 -30.94
CA GLU A 5 -15.98 18.41 -30.37
C GLU A 5 -15.47 17.00 -30.69
N GLN A 6 -14.72 16.82 -31.80
CA GLN A 6 -14.04 15.56 -32.13
C GLN A 6 -12.75 15.32 -31.32
N GLN A 7 -12.03 16.36 -30.92
CA GLN A 7 -10.86 16.23 -30.05
C GLN A 7 -11.24 15.91 -28.60
N ALA A 8 -12.48 16.19 -28.20
CA ALA A 8 -13.02 15.81 -26.90
C ALA A 8 -13.32 14.29 -26.80
N LEU A 9 -13.34 13.56 -27.91
CA LEU A 9 -13.61 12.11 -27.95
C LEU A 9 -12.36 11.24 -27.77
N ILE A 10 -11.16 11.81 -27.85
CA ILE A 10 -9.90 11.08 -27.65
C ILE A 10 -9.42 11.37 -26.22
N PRO A 11 -9.27 10.37 -25.34
CA PRO A 11 -8.72 10.56 -24.01
C PRO A 11 -7.35 11.22 -24.09
N GLN A 12 -7.10 12.24 -23.28
CA GLN A 12 -5.74 12.74 -23.07
C GLN A 12 -5.00 11.73 -22.18
N GLU A 13 -4.29 10.82 -22.83
CA GLU A 13 -3.45 9.84 -22.16
C GLU A 13 -2.35 10.52 -21.33
N ALA A 14 -2.02 9.93 -20.18
CA ALA A 14 -0.91 10.39 -19.36
C ALA A 14 0.41 10.28 -20.13
N THR A 15 1.22 11.33 -20.07
CA THR A 15 2.53 11.38 -20.73
C THR A 15 3.64 10.93 -19.79
N PRO A 16 4.83 10.56 -20.30
CA PRO A 16 6.01 10.30 -19.45
C PRO A 16 6.32 11.45 -18.48
N ASP A 17 6.16 12.70 -18.89
CA ASP A 17 6.38 13.88 -18.02
C ASP A 17 5.40 13.89 -16.83
N THR A 18 4.15 13.46 -17.06
CA THR A 18 3.16 13.32 -15.99
C THR A 18 3.61 12.30 -14.95
N LEU A 19 4.27 11.22 -15.38
CA LEU A 19 4.82 10.21 -14.45
C LEU A 19 6.03 10.74 -13.68
N ILE A 20 6.87 11.58 -14.28
CA ILE A 20 8.01 12.22 -13.59
C ILE A 20 7.50 13.10 -12.43
N ASP A 21 6.47 13.91 -12.69
CA ASP A 21 5.84 14.72 -11.65
C ASP A 21 5.22 13.87 -10.53
N LEU A 22 4.61 12.74 -10.89
CA LEU A 22 4.06 11.79 -9.93
C LEU A 22 5.15 11.11 -9.09
N ILE A 23 6.28 10.70 -9.68
CA ILE A 23 7.45 10.17 -8.95
C ILE A 23 7.90 11.18 -7.89
N GLY A 24 8.00 12.46 -8.25
CA GLY A 24 8.38 13.51 -7.30
C GLY A 24 7.43 13.59 -6.10
N LYS A 25 6.12 13.46 -6.33
CA LYS A 25 5.09 13.46 -5.27
C LYS A 25 5.14 12.20 -4.41
N THR A 26 5.32 11.02 -5.01
CA THR A 26 5.41 9.76 -4.24
C THR A 26 6.67 9.74 -3.38
N GLN A 27 7.80 10.24 -3.88
CA GLN A 27 9.03 10.38 -3.10
C GLN A 27 8.87 11.32 -1.90
N GLN A 28 8.06 12.37 -2.00
CA GLN A 28 7.76 13.24 -0.85
C GLN A 28 6.99 12.51 0.25
N VAL A 29 6.02 11.66 -0.12
CA VAL A 29 5.29 10.80 0.83
C VAL A 29 6.24 9.83 1.51
N THR A 30 7.08 9.13 0.74
CA THR A 30 8.08 8.19 1.27
C THR A 30 9.03 8.86 2.25
N LYS A 31 9.57 10.04 1.89
CA LYS A 31 10.48 10.81 2.75
C LYS A 31 9.79 11.26 4.04
N SER A 32 8.56 11.74 3.96
CA SER A 32 7.81 12.21 5.12
C SER A 32 7.53 11.05 6.09
N ALA A 33 7.10 9.90 5.58
CA ALA A 33 6.87 8.70 6.37
C ALA A 33 8.16 8.21 7.05
N ALA A 34 9.29 8.22 6.33
CA ALA A 34 10.60 7.87 6.89
C ALA A 34 11.03 8.78 8.05
N VAL A 35 10.76 10.09 7.95
CA VAL A 35 11.05 11.05 9.02
C VAL A 35 10.21 10.77 10.26
N VAL A 36 8.90 10.53 10.10
CA VAL A 36 8.00 10.18 11.20
C VAL A 36 8.45 8.87 11.86
N LEU A 37 8.70 7.84 11.06
CA LEU A 37 9.18 6.54 11.54
C LEU A 37 10.48 6.68 12.36
N LYS A 38 11.43 7.48 11.86
CA LYS A 38 12.67 7.76 12.58
C LYS A 38 12.39 8.44 13.92
N ALA A 39 11.49 9.44 13.96
CA ALA A 39 11.12 10.13 15.19
C ALA A 39 10.48 9.17 16.21
N CYS A 40 9.56 8.31 15.79
CA CYS A 40 8.97 7.28 16.66
C CYS A 40 10.07 6.35 17.22
N ARG A 41 10.97 5.86 16.37
CA ARG A 41 12.08 4.99 16.78
C ARG A 41 13.04 5.64 17.78
N THR A 42 13.12 6.97 17.85
CA THR A 42 13.98 7.66 18.84
C THR A 42 13.42 7.65 20.27
N VAL A 43 12.12 7.41 20.40
CA VAL A 43 11.41 7.41 21.70
C VAL A 43 10.84 6.03 22.07
N MET A 44 11.11 5.01 21.24
CA MET A 44 10.78 3.61 21.52
C MET A 44 11.96 2.93 22.23
N ASP A 45 11.68 2.18 23.30
CA ASP A 45 12.71 1.44 24.06
C ASP A 45 13.02 0.05 23.48
N THR A 46 12.18 -0.45 22.59
CA THR A 46 12.30 -1.77 21.94
C THR A 46 11.91 -1.68 20.47
N HIS A 47 12.26 -2.69 19.67
CA HIS A 47 11.96 -2.67 18.24
C HIS A 47 10.48 -2.89 17.95
N THR A 48 9.81 -3.70 18.76
CA THR A 48 8.38 -4.01 18.59
C THR A 48 7.57 -3.74 19.85
N LYS A 49 6.27 -3.46 19.65
CA LYS A 49 5.29 -3.31 20.73
C LYS A 49 5.23 -4.55 21.61
N LYS A 50 5.29 -5.74 20.98
CA LYS A 50 5.30 -7.03 21.67
C LYS A 50 6.51 -7.16 22.61
N GLU A 51 7.72 -6.86 22.13
CA GLU A 51 8.91 -6.87 22.98
C GLU A 51 8.80 -5.91 24.17
N HIS A 52 8.17 -4.75 23.98
CA HIS A 52 7.94 -3.79 25.07
C HIS A 52 7.03 -4.39 26.15
N ILE A 53 5.91 -4.98 25.72
CA ILE A 53 4.94 -5.60 26.63
C ILE A 53 5.54 -6.82 27.32
N ASP A 54 6.26 -7.67 26.60
CA ASP A 54 6.91 -8.87 27.16
C ASP A 54 7.95 -8.48 28.23
N LYS A 55 8.64 -7.35 28.06
CA LYS A 55 9.63 -6.84 29.00
C LYS A 55 9.03 -6.18 30.24
N TRP A 56 7.93 -5.44 30.09
CA TRP A 56 7.39 -4.57 31.16
C TRP A 56 6.02 -4.99 31.70
N GLY A 57 5.40 -6.04 31.14
CA GLY A 57 4.11 -6.57 31.56
C GLY A 57 2.90 -5.71 31.15
N GLY A 58 3.10 -4.65 30.38
CA GLY A 58 2.07 -3.74 29.92
C GLY A 58 2.63 -2.58 29.12
N ILE A 59 1.74 -1.72 28.61
CA ILE A 59 2.14 -0.54 27.84
C ILE A 59 1.22 0.63 28.18
N HIS A 60 1.82 1.80 28.37
CA HIS A 60 1.06 3.03 28.58
C HIS A 60 0.46 3.51 27.25
N ALA A 61 -0.76 4.02 27.25
CA ALA A 61 -1.49 4.40 26.03
C ALA A 61 -0.72 5.37 25.11
N ILE A 62 0.04 6.32 25.69
CA ILE A 62 0.87 7.25 24.90
C ILE A 62 2.04 6.51 24.23
N THR A 63 2.69 5.61 24.95
CA THR A 63 3.79 4.79 24.43
C THR A 63 3.26 3.85 23.35
N GLU A 64 2.11 3.23 23.58
CA GLU A 64 1.41 2.40 22.60
C GLU A 64 1.12 3.15 21.29
N ALA A 65 0.60 4.38 21.39
CA ALA A 65 0.37 5.22 20.21
C ALA A 65 1.65 5.51 19.41
N VAL A 66 2.82 5.58 20.06
CA VAL A 66 4.11 5.73 19.36
C VAL A 66 4.45 4.47 18.57
N TYR A 67 4.29 3.28 19.14
CA TYR A 67 4.51 2.02 18.42
C TYR A 67 3.55 1.88 17.24
N ASP A 68 2.26 2.15 17.46
CA ASP A 68 1.25 2.07 16.40
C ASP A 68 1.52 3.11 15.29
N CYS A 69 2.01 4.30 15.64
CA CYS A 69 2.44 5.32 14.69
C CYS A 69 3.67 4.87 13.88
N ALA A 70 4.64 4.22 14.52
CA ALA A 70 5.80 3.65 13.83
C ALA A 70 5.38 2.58 12.81
N ASP A 71 4.49 1.67 13.20
CA ASP A 71 3.96 0.64 12.32
C ASP A 71 3.20 1.24 11.12
N LEU A 72 2.37 2.25 11.36
CA LEU A 72 1.67 2.95 10.29
C LEU A 72 2.64 3.69 9.36
N ALA A 73 3.63 4.40 9.92
CA ALA A 73 4.64 5.11 9.14
C ALA A 73 5.46 4.15 8.27
N GLN A 74 5.81 2.97 8.78
CA GLN A 74 6.48 1.92 7.99
C GLN A 74 5.60 1.46 6.82
N ARG A 75 4.31 1.19 7.03
CA ARG A 75 3.39 0.80 5.94
C ARG A 75 3.23 1.89 4.89
N ILE A 76 3.18 3.16 5.30
CA ILE A 76 3.12 4.29 4.35
C ILE A 76 4.43 4.38 3.56
N LEU A 77 5.58 4.15 4.19
CA LEU A 77 6.87 4.13 3.51
C LEU A 77 6.91 3.03 2.44
N ASP A 78 6.48 1.81 2.80
CA ASP A 78 6.46 0.68 1.87
C ASP A 78 5.49 0.93 0.69
N ALA A 79 4.31 1.49 0.98
CA ALA A 79 3.36 1.91 -0.04
C ALA A 79 3.92 3.05 -0.93
N GLY A 80 4.63 4.01 -0.35
CA GLY A 80 5.31 5.09 -1.05
C GLY A 80 6.35 4.57 -2.05
N LEU A 81 7.15 3.59 -1.64
CA LEU A 81 8.13 2.91 -2.51
C LEU A 81 7.44 2.11 -3.63
N ALA A 82 6.32 1.44 -3.33
CA ALA A 82 5.52 0.77 -4.35
C ALA A 82 4.98 1.76 -5.39
N MET A 83 4.45 2.91 -4.96
CA MET A 83 3.99 3.97 -5.87
C MET A 83 5.11 4.55 -6.72
N GLU A 84 6.31 4.75 -6.15
CA GLU A 84 7.48 5.18 -6.91
C GLU A 84 7.85 4.15 -8.01
N ASN A 85 7.87 2.86 -7.67
CA ASN A 85 8.13 1.79 -8.65
C ASN A 85 7.05 1.73 -9.75
N MET A 86 5.77 1.97 -9.40
CA MET A 86 4.69 2.06 -10.39
C MET A 86 4.92 3.18 -11.40
N CYS A 87 5.37 4.34 -10.94
CA CYS A 87 5.60 5.49 -11.82
C CYS A 87 6.92 5.37 -12.61
N ALA A 88 7.96 4.77 -12.01
CA ALA A 88 9.26 4.59 -12.65
C ALA A 88 9.27 3.48 -13.71
N LYS A 89 8.45 2.44 -13.53
CA LYS A 89 8.38 1.26 -14.43
C LYS A 89 6.93 0.85 -14.72
N PRO A 90 6.14 1.71 -15.38
CA PRO A 90 4.68 1.51 -15.51
C PRO A 90 4.29 0.19 -16.21
N ALA A 91 5.05 -0.25 -17.21
CA ALA A 91 4.77 -1.50 -17.92
C ALA A 91 5.01 -2.75 -17.06
N THR A 92 6.13 -2.78 -16.31
CA THR A 92 6.49 -3.91 -15.44
C THR A 92 5.66 -3.92 -14.17
N SER A 93 5.40 -2.75 -13.58
CA SER A 93 4.58 -2.64 -12.37
C SER A 93 3.13 -3.03 -12.62
N ARG A 94 2.57 -2.76 -13.82
CA ARG A 94 1.23 -3.26 -14.20
C ARG A 94 1.15 -4.79 -14.16
N GLN A 95 2.18 -5.50 -14.62
CA GLN A 95 2.23 -6.96 -14.56
C GLN A 95 2.31 -7.45 -13.12
N MET A 96 3.11 -6.79 -12.27
CA MET A 96 3.21 -7.13 -10.85
C MET A 96 1.88 -6.92 -10.10
N ILE A 97 1.20 -5.80 -10.32
CA ILE A 97 -0.11 -5.53 -9.70
C ILE A 97 -1.13 -6.56 -10.16
N LEU A 98 -1.17 -6.88 -11.46
CA LEU A 98 -2.07 -7.91 -11.98
C LEU A 98 -1.79 -9.26 -11.33
N ILE A 99 -0.52 -9.63 -11.16
CA ILE A 99 -0.13 -10.87 -10.48
C ILE A 99 -0.53 -10.85 -9.00
N ASP A 100 -0.33 -9.73 -8.30
CA ASP A 100 -0.72 -9.59 -6.89
C ASP A 100 -2.24 -9.58 -6.71
N ASP A 101 -3.00 -8.95 -7.61
CA ASP A 101 -4.47 -9.00 -7.62
C ASP A 101 -4.97 -10.41 -7.92
N LEU A 102 -4.33 -11.13 -8.84
CA LEU A 102 -4.62 -12.55 -9.12
C LEU A 102 -4.31 -13.41 -7.90
N ARG A 103 -3.14 -13.24 -7.27
CA ARG A 103 -2.78 -13.96 -6.02
C ARG A 103 -3.77 -13.67 -4.92
N ARG A 104 -4.14 -12.41 -4.70
CA ARG A 104 -5.13 -12.03 -3.69
C ARG A 104 -6.51 -12.61 -4.00
N SER A 105 -6.90 -12.65 -5.28
CA SER A 105 -8.16 -13.27 -5.71
C SER A 105 -8.15 -14.79 -5.49
N LEU A 106 -7.00 -15.44 -5.71
CA LEU A 106 -6.80 -16.87 -5.46
C LEU A 106 -6.73 -17.18 -3.95
N ASP A 107 -6.06 -16.35 -3.16
CA ASP A 107 -5.96 -16.50 -1.69
C ASP A 107 -7.33 -16.29 -1.00
N MET A 108 -8.26 -15.55 -1.62
CA MET A 108 -9.65 -15.45 -1.16
C MET A 108 -10.46 -16.75 -1.38
N GLU A 109 -10.04 -17.64 -2.28
CA GLU A 109 -10.63 -18.99 -2.37
C GLU A 109 -10.13 -19.91 -1.24
N GLU A 110 -8.93 -19.67 -0.70
CA GLU A 110 -8.32 -20.53 0.31
C GLU A 110 -8.72 -20.14 1.76
N THR A 111 -9.20 -18.91 1.99
CA THR A 111 -9.64 -18.42 3.31
C THR A 111 -11.10 -18.72 3.69
N GLY A 112 -11.77 -19.61 2.94
CA GLY A 112 -12.99 -20.28 3.41
C GLY A 112 -14.23 -19.40 3.61
N MET A 113 -14.36 -18.30 2.85
CA MET A 113 -15.52 -17.40 2.93
C MET A 113 -16.26 -17.23 1.59
N THR A 114 -16.20 -18.24 0.72
CA THR A 114 -17.16 -18.39 -0.37
C THR A 114 -17.61 -19.84 -0.36
N GLY A 115 -18.90 -20.08 -0.13
CA GLY A 115 -19.46 -21.43 -0.23
C GLY A 115 -19.11 -21.99 -1.61
N ARG A 116 -18.40 -23.12 -1.63
CA ARG A 116 -18.05 -23.78 -2.89
C ARG A 116 -19.37 -24.25 -3.49
N VAL A 117 -19.77 -23.63 -4.60
CA VAL A 117 -20.92 -24.12 -5.36
C VAL A 117 -20.48 -25.42 -6.02
N ASP A 118 -21.09 -26.53 -5.64
CA ASP A 118 -20.86 -27.81 -6.31
C ASP A 118 -21.29 -27.65 -7.79
N PRO A 119 -20.37 -27.83 -8.76
CA PRO A 119 -20.67 -27.62 -10.17
C PRO A 119 -21.63 -28.66 -10.76
N ASP A 120 -21.82 -29.80 -10.10
CA ASP A 120 -22.72 -30.86 -10.54
C ASP A 120 -24.11 -30.75 -9.91
N THR A 121 -24.24 -30.12 -8.72
CA THR A 121 -25.51 -30.05 -7.98
C THR A 121 -26.04 -28.62 -7.77
N GLY A 122 -25.18 -27.61 -7.84
CA GLY A 122 -25.52 -26.20 -7.65
C GLY A 122 -25.80 -25.79 -6.20
N GLU A 123 -25.52 -26.67 -5.23
CA GLU A 123 -25.71 -26.38 -3.81
C GLU A 123 -24.51 -25.59 -3.25
N ILE A 124 -24.80 -24.73 -2.26
CA ILE A 124 -23.81 -23.90 -1.55
C ILE A 124 -23.68 -24.46 -0.13
N ASP A 125 -22.48 -24.93 0.23
CA ASP A 125 -22.13 -25.30 1.62
C ASP A 125 -21.95 -24.07 2.53
#